data_AF-A0A3B9MGB9-F1
#
_entry.id   AF-A0A3B9MGB9-F1
#
_cell.length_a   1.000
_cell.length_b   1.000
_cell.length_c   1.000
_cell.angle_alpha   90.00
_cell.angle_beta   90.00
_cell.angle_gamma   90.00
#
_symmetry.space_group_name_H-M   'P 1'
#
loop_
_entity.id
_entity.type
_entity.pdbx_description
1 polymer ?
#
loop_
_entity_poly.entity_id
_entity_poly.type
_entity_poly.pdbx_seq_one_letter_code
_entity_poly.pdbx_strand_id
1 'polypeptide(L)' 'FVATPGGPALRDAFTNIAEELGHQYTVAYRPLNRARDGRWRKLDVKVSRPDLIVRTRKMYRAPKG' A
#
# COMPACT_ATOMS: atom_id res chain seq x y z
N PHE A 1 6.04 -22.00 30.84
CA PHE A 1 4.92 -21.85 29.90
C PHE A 1 3.86 -21.00 30.56
N VAL A 2 3.61 -19.77 30.09
CA VAL A 2 2.60 -18.89 30.71
C VAL A 2 1.26 -19.17 30.05
N ALA A 3 0.35 -19.81 30.80
CA ALA A 3 -0.98 -20.22 30.39
C ALA A 3 -2.03 -19.12 30.67
N THR A 4 -1.82 -17.93 30.11
CA THR A 4 -2.84 -16.87 30.12
C THR A 4 -3.66 -16.99 28.83
N PRO A 5 -5.01 -16.87 28.85
CA PRO A 5 -5.84 -17.01 27.65
C PRO A 5 -5.44 -16.10 26.46
N GLY A 6 -4.67 -15.03 26.71
CA GLY A 6 -4.11 -14.16 25.68
C GLY A 6 -2.79 -14.63 25.05
N GLY A 7 -2.11 -15.64 25.61
CA GLY A 7 -0.80 -16.11 25.12
C GLY A 7 -0.86 -16.74 23.71
N PRO A 8 -1.76 -17.70 23.47
CA PRO A 8 -2.01 -18.26 22.13
C PRO A 8 -2.55 -17.20 21.16
N ALA A 9 -3.56 -16.42 21.58
CA ALA A 9 -4.16 -15.38 20.75
C ALA A 9 -3.15 -14.31 20.31
N LEU A 10 -2.19 -13.94 21.18
CA LEU A 10 -1.12 -13.01 20.85
C LEU A 10 -0.16 -13.61 19.82
N ARG A 11 0.19 -14.90 19.95
CA ARG A 11 1.03 -15.59 18.95
C ARG A 11 0.34 -15.61 17.59
N ASP A 12 -0.95 -15.94 17.55
CA ASP A 12 -1.74 -15.97 16.32
C ASP A 12 -1.83 -14.57 15.68
N ALA A 13 -2.07 -13.53 16.50
CA ALA A 13 -2.08 -12.15 16.03
C ALA A 13 -0.73 -11.75 15.40
N PHE A 14 0.39 -12.09 16.03
CA PHE A 14 1.73 -11.81 15.47
C PHE A 14 2.00 -12.60 14.18
N THR A 15 1.58 -13.86 14.10
CA THR A 15 1.69 -14.66 12.88
C THR A 15 0.92 -14.00 11.73
N ASN A 16 -0.33 -13.61 11.97
CA ASN A 16 -1.16 -12.94 10.96
C ASN A 16 -0.55 -11.61 10.49
N ILE A 17 0.01 -10.80 11.40
CA ILE A 17 0.70 -9.55 11.05
C ILE A 17 1.95 -9.85 10.20
N ALA A 18 2.75 -10.85 10.57
CA ALA A 18 3.95 -11.22 9.83
C ALA A 18 3.60 -11.70 8.41
N GLU A 19 2.54 -12.50 8.26
CA GLU A 19 2.02 -12.92 6.96
C GLU A 19 1.52 -11.70 6.15
N GLU A 20 0.75 -10.79 6.74
CA GLU A 20 0.26 -9.59 6.06
C GLU A 20 1.41 -8.70 5.56
N LEU A 21 2.42 -8.46 6.40
CA LEU A 21 3.58 -7.63 6.05
C LEU A 21 4.38 -8.23 4.88
N GLY A 22 4.43 -9.56 4.76
CA GLY A 22 5.05 -10.25 3.63
C GLY A 22 4.32 -10.05 2.29
N HIS A 23 3.06 -9.61 2.33
CA HIS A 23 2.21 -9.41 1.16
C HIS A 23 1.96 -7.94 0.82
N GLN A 24 2.63 -7.01 1.51
CA GLN A 24 2.52 -5.58 1.24
C GLN A 24 3.59 -5.12 0.23
N TYR A 25 3.16 -4.68 -0.95
CA TYR A 25 4.04 -4.18 -2.00
C TYR A 25 3.88 -2.67 -2.21
N THR A 26 5.00 -1.98 -2.44
CA THR A 26 5.01 -0.55 -2.81
C THR A 26 5.37 -0.40 -4.28
N VAL A 27 4.54 0.33 -5.03
CA VAL A 27 4.79 0.66 -6.44
C VAL A 27 5.15 2.13 -6.57
N ALA A 28 6.28 2.42 -7.20
CA ALA A 28 6.69 3.77 -7.55
C ALA A 28 6.37 4.09 -9.02
N TYR A 29 5.91 5.32 -9.27
CA TYR A 29 5.61 5.82 -10.62
C TYR A 29 6.39 7.11 -10.89
N ARG A 30 7.04 7.18 -12.04
CA ARG A 30 7.68 8.39 -12.55
C ARG A 30 7.01 8.82 -13.85
N PRO A 31 6.40 10.02 -13.91
CA PRO A 31 5.69 10.45 -15.11
C PRO A 31 6.65 10.76 -16.25
N LEU A 32 6.24 10.43 -17.48
CA LEU A 32 6.94 10.83 -18.71
C LEU A 32 6.86 12.35 -18.92
N ASN A 33 5.69 12.95 -18.65
CA ASN A 33 5.54 14.41 -18.64
C ASN A 33 6.24 15.02 -17.42
N ARG A 34 7.33 15.76 -17.65
CA ARG A 34 8.14 16.41 -16.59
C ARG A 34 7.83 17.90 -16.38
N ALA A 35 6.79 18.45 -17.03
CA ALA A 35 6.43 19.86 -16.86
C ALA A 35 6.13 20.19 -15.40
N ARG A 36 6.62 21.34 -14.92
CA ARG A 36 6.44 21.85 -13.56
C ARG A 36 5.34 22.92 -13.51
N ASP A 37 4.18 22.56 -14.02
CA ASP A 37 3.05 23.47 -14.24
C ASP A 37 2.11 23.59 -13.02
N GLY A 38 2.41 22.92 -11.91
CA GLY A 38 1.56 22.94 -10.71
C GLY A 38 0.19 22.28 -10.89
N ARG A 39 -0.09 21.68 -12.06
CA ARG A 39 -1.38 21.08 -12.40
C ARG A 39 -1.59 19.75 -11.71
N TRP A 40 -2.86 19.44 -11.46
CA TRP A 40 -3.28 18.13 -11.00
C TRP A 40 -3.27 17.13 -12.15
N ARG A 41 -2.78 15.91 -11.87
CA ARG A 41 -2.70 14.81 -12.82
C ARG A 41 -3.32 13.58 -12.21
N LYS A 42 -4.24 12.97 -12.97
CA LYS A 42 -4.93 11.75 -12.56
C LYS A 42 -3.94 10.59 -12.54
N LEU A 43 -4.10 9.68 -11.58
CA LEU A 43 -3.37 8.42 -11.50
C LEU A 43 -4.39 7.29 -11.41
N ASP A 44 -4.34 6.36 -12.37
CA ASP A 44 -5.16 5.16 -12.38
C ASP A 44 -4.24 3.94 -12.27
N VAL A 45 -4.52 3.05 -11.33
CA VAL A 45 -3.82 1.78 -11.17
C VAL A 45 -4.81 0.67 -11.50
N LYS A 46 -4.48 -0.13 -12.51
CA LYS A 46 -5.28 -1.29 -12.93
C LYS A 46 -4.53 -2.54 -12.50
N VAL A 47 -5.23 -3.44 -11.81
CA VAL A 47 -4.68 -4.71 -11.32
C VAL A 47 -5.49 -5.84 -11.93
N SER A 48 -4.81 -6.87 -12.43
CA SER A 48 -5.45 -8.04 -13.06
C SER A 48 -5.70 -9.19 -12.08
N ARG A 49 -4.98 -9.22 -10.95
CA ARG A 49 -5.12 -10.27 -9.94
C ARG A 49 -6.40 -10.06 -9.12
N PRO A 50 -7.27 -11.07 -9.01
CA PRO A 50 -8.47 -10.99 -8.18
C PRO A 50 -8.10 -10.97 -6.69
N ASP A 51 -9.08 -10.59 -5.86
CA ASP A 51 -9.01 -10.67 -4.39
C ASP A 51 -7.90 -9.82 -3.74
N LEU A 52 -7.53 -8.70 -4.36
CA LEU A 52 -6.59 -7.72 -3.80
C LEU A 52 -7.29 -6.50 -3.23
N ILE A 53 -6.85 -6.07 -2.05
CA ILE A 53 -7.20 -4.77 -1.48
C ILE A 53 -6.19 -3.73 -1.99
N VAL A 54 -6.63 -2.86 -2.89
CA VAL A 54 -5.76 -1.86 -3.52
C VAL A 54 -5.95 -0.48 -2.88
N ARG A 55 -4.86 0.11 -2.37
CA ARG A 55 -4.84 1.49 -1.85
C ARG A 55 -3.91 2.35 -2.69
N THR A 56 -4.47 3.35 -3.37
CA THR A 56 -3.72 4.21 -4.30
C THR A 56 -4.13 5.66 -4.17
N ARG A 57 -3.26 6.56 -4.66
CA ARG A 57 -3.60 7.97 -4.82
C ARG A 57 -4.38 8.14 -6.11
N LYS A 58 -5.52 8.84 -6.06
CA LYS A 58 -6.34 9.16 -7.26
C LYS A 58 -5.70 10.19 -8.18
N MET A 59 -4.88 11.07 -7.61
CA MET A 59 -4.26 12.18 -8.32
C MET A 59 -2.99 12.64 -7.59
N TYR A 60 -2.10 13.29 -8.33
CA TYR A 60 -0.94 13.97 -7.79
C TYR A 60 -0.83 15.37 -8.40
N ARG A 61 -0.23 16.29 -7.66
CA ARG A 61 0.03 17.65 -8.15
C ARG A 61 1.46 17.71 -8.69
N ALA A 62 1.63 18.22 -9.91
CA ALA A 62 2.96 18.49 -10.44
C ALA A 62 3.66 19.54 -9.56
N PRO A 63 4.99 19.47 -9.39
CA PRO A 63 5.73 20.54 -8.72
C PRO A 63 5.49 21.87 -9.44
N LYS A 64 5.47 22.97 -8.69
CA LYS A 64 5.45 24.33 -9.23
C LYS A 64 6.85 24.91 -9.05
N GLY A 65 7.42 25.44 -10.12
CA GLY A 65 8.73 26.11 -10.15
C GLY A 65 8.69 27.29 -11.09
#